data_AF-A0AAF0M6A5-F1
#
_entry.id   AF-A0AAF0M6A5-F1
#
_cell.length_a   1.000
_cell.length_b   1.000
_cell.length_c   1.000
_cell.angle_alpha   90.00
_cell.angle_beta   90.00
_cell.angle_gamma   90.00
#
_symmetry.space_group_name_H-M   'P 1'
#
loop_
_entity.id
_entity.type
_entity.pdbx_description
1 polymer ?
#
loop_
_entity_poly.entity_id
_entity_poly.type
_entity_poly.pdbx_seq_one_letter_code
_entity_poly.pdbx_strand_id
1 'polypeptide(L)'
;MDIDFTAIGTVAGVGFVAAVGVVLLYTLGLRLLGTGQPADAAGEKTQYSEETQRSGTTPPVAYLGAGVCFALCVAAVLYGIWMTIPQFH
;
A
#
# COMPACT_ATOMS: atom_id res chain seq x y z
N MET A 1 -14.85 26.76 27.24
CA MET A 1 -14.15 25.66 26.53
C MET A 1 -15.20 25.00 25.67
N ASP A 2 -15.26 25.44 24.43
CA ASP A 2 -16.22 24.94 23.46
C ASP A 2 -15.52 23.85 22.64
N ILE A 3 -16.19 22.69 22.51
CA ILE A 3 -15.66 21.59 21.72
C ILE A 3 -15.86 21.94 20.26
N ASP A 4 -14.75 22.11 19.56
CA ASP A 4 -14.75 22.39 18.13
C ASP A 4 -14.92 21.07 17.37
N PHE A 5 -16.18 20.69 17.14
CA PHE A 5 -16.54 19.49 16.38
C PHE A 5 -16.02 19.53 14.94
N THR A 6 -15.81 20.72 14.38
CA THR A 6 -15.23 20.87 13.04
C THR A 6 -13.78 20.42 13.06
N ALA A 7 -12.98 20.83 14.04
CA ALA A 7 -11.60 20.37 14.19
C ALA A 7 -11.49 18.84 14.33
N ILE A 8 -12.38 18.23 15.13
CA ILE A 8 -12.44 16.78 15.29
C ILE A 8 -12.77 16.10 13.96
N GLY A 9 -13.77 16.61 13.23
CA GLY A 9 -14.14 16.10 11.91
C GLY A 9 -13.01 16.18 10.89
N THR A 10 -12.25 17.28 10.88
CA THR A 10 -11.10 17.46 9.98
C THR A 10 -9.99 16.44 10.24
N VAL A 11 -9.59 16.24 11.49
CA VAL A 11 -8.53 15.27 11.84
C VAL A 11 -8.97 13.85 11.49
N ALA A 12 -10.21 13.48 11.82
CA ALA A 12 -10.77 12.18 11.47
C ALA A 12 -10.80 11.96 9.95
N GLY A 13 -11.25 12.97 9.18
CA GLY A 13 -11.31 12.90 7.72
C GLY A 13 -9.94 12.77 7.07
N VAL A 14 -8.97 13.61 7.49
CA VAL A 14 -7.60 13.57 6.96
C VAL A 14 -6.92 12.24 7.28
N GLY A 15 -7.04 11.75 8.52
CA GLY A 15 -6.48 10.46 8.93
C GLY A 15 -7.09 9.29 8.15
N PHE A 16 -8.40 9.30 7.92
CA PHE A 16 -9.09 8.29 7.14
C PHE A 16 -8.63 8.27 5.68
N VAL A 17 -8.59 9.43 5.02
CA VAL A 17 -8.14 9.54 3.62
C VAL A 17 -6.68 9.10 3.47
N ALA A 18 -5.80 9.50 4.41
CA ALA A 18 -4.41 9.07 4.41
C ALA A 18 -4.29 7.54 4.56
N ALA A 19 -5.02 6.94 5.49
CA ALA A 19 -5.01 5.49 5.70
C ALA A 19 -5.50 4.74 4.45
N VAL A 20 -6.63 5.15 3.88
CA VAL A 20 -7.18 4.55 2.64
C VAL A 20 -6.19 4.69 1.49
N GLY A 21 -5.57 5.86 1.31
CA GLY A 21 -4.57 6.09 0.27
C GLY A 21 -3.38 5.13 0.39
N VAL A 22 -2.80 4.98 1.58
CA VAL A 22 -1.68 4.07 1.83
C VAL A 22 -2.09 2.61 1.57
N VAL A 23 -3.27 2.20 2.02
CA VAL A 23 -3.78 0.83 1.79
C VAL A 23 -4.00 0.55 0.31
N LEU A 24 -4.57 1.49 -0.45
CA LEU A 24 -4.78 1.35 -1.89
C LEU A 24 -3.44 1.27 -2.64
N LEU A 25 -2.46 2.10 -2.28
CA LEU A 25 -1.12 2.03 -2.87
C LEU A 25 -0.44 0.68 -2.57
N TYR A 26 -0.49 0.23 -1.33
CA TYR A 26 0.08 -1.06 -0.92
C TYR A 26 -0.58 -2.24 -1.65
N THR A 27 -1.91 -2.29 -1.68
CA THR A 27 -2.65 -3.36 -2.37
C THR A 27 -2.40 -3.33 -3.88
N LEU A 28 -2.26 -2.16 -4.48
CA LEU A 28 -1.86 -2.02 -5.89
C LEU A 28 -0.44 -2.55 -6.13
N GLY A 29 0.52 -2.26 -5.25
CA GLY A 29 1.88 -2.80 -5.32
C GLY A 29 1.91 -4.33 -5.23
N LEU A 30 1.14 -4.91 -4.31
CA LEU A 30 0.98 -6.36 -4.21
C LEU A 30 0.33 -6.95 -5.46
N ARG A 31 -0.70 -6.29 -6.01
CA ARG A 31 -1.37 -6.74 -7.23
C ARG A 31 -0.42 -6.73 -8.42
N LEU A 32 0.41 -5.70 -8.57
CA LEU A 32 1.44 -5.64 -9.61
C LEU A 32 2.46 -6.78 -9.44
N LEU A 33 2.95 -7.01 -8.22
CA LEU A 33 3.87 -8.11 -7.93
C LEU A 33 3.25 -9.49 -8.20
N GLY A 34 1.94 -9.62 -8.06
CA GLY A 34 1.17 -10.83 -8.38
C GLY A 34 0.94 -11.08 -9.87
N THR A 35 1.16 -10.09 -10.76
CA THR A 35 0.85 -10.22 -12.21
C THR A 35 1.65 -11.31 -12.93
N GLY A 36 2.80 -11.71 -12.39
CA GLY A 36 3.63 -12.79 -12.95
C GLY A 36 3.33 -14.17 -12.36
N GLN A 37 2.42 -14.29 -11.40
CA GLN A 37 2.02 -15.59 -10.86
C GLN A 37 0.96 -16.20 -11.79
N PRO A 38 1.08 -17.48 -12.20
CA PRO A 38 -0.01 -18.16 -12.89
C PRO A 38 -1.25 -18.06 -11.99
N ALA A 39 -2.36 -17.57 -12.53
CA ALA A 39 -3.63 -17.62 -11.82
C ALA A 39 -3.92 -19.10 -11.56
N ASP A 40 -4.07 -19.49 -10.30
CA ASP A 40 -4.61 -20.80 -9.97
C ASP A 40 -5.93 -20.92 -10.72
N ALA A 41 -5.94 -21.76 -11.75
CA ALA A 41 -7.10 -21.98 -12.56
C ALA A 41 -8.18 -22.55 -11.62
N ALA A 42 -9.21 -21.75 -11.38
CA ALA A 42 -10.47 -22.18 -10.78
C ALA A 42 -10.53 -22.44 -9.26
N GLY A 43 -9.77 -21.73 -8.42
CA GLY A 43 -10.07 -21.71 -6.96
C GLY A 43 -10.05 -23.08 -6.29
N GLU A 44 -9.36 -24.04 -6.91
CA GLU A 44 -9.08 -25.33 -6.33
C GLU A 44 -8.09 -25.10 -5.19
N LYS A 45 -8.40 -25.59 -3.99
CA LYS A 45 -7.47 -25.52 -2.86
C LYS A 45 -6.29 -26.43 -3.19
N THR A 46 -5.28 -25.89 -3.88
CA THR A 46 -4.01 -26.56 -4.11
C THR A 46 -3.50 -26.98 -2.74
N GLN A 47 -3.38 -28.29 -2.49
CA GLN A 47 -2.64 -28.75 -1.33
C GLN A 47 -1.22 -28.19 -1.43
N TYR A 48 -0.56 -27.92 -0.30
CA TYR A 48 0.82 -27.43 -0.28
C TYR A 48 1.79 -28.28 -1.13
N SER A 49 1.44 -29.55 -1.38
CA SER A 49 2.16 -30.49 -2.24
C SER A 49 2.01 -30.27 -3.74
N GLU A 50 1.02 -29.50 -4.20
CA GLU A 50 0.69 -29.25 -5.62
C GLU A 50 0.94 -27.79 -6.03
N GLU A 51 1.51 -26.97 -5.13
CA GLU A 51 1.89 -25.61 -5.46
C GLU A 51 2.87 -25.65 -6.64
N THR A 52 2.39 -25.24 -7.81
CA THR A 52 3.22 -25.10 -9.01
C THR A 52 4.42 -24.24 -8.64
N GLN A 53 5.64 -24.77 -8.81
CA GLN A 53 6.88 -23.99 -8.60
C GLN A 53 6.68 -22.62 -9.24
N ARG A 54 6.99 -21.55 -8.50
CA ARG A 54 6.90 -20.15 -8.95
C ARG A 54 7.81 -19.92 -10.17
N SER A 55 7.36 -20.39 -11.32
CA SER A 55 8.00 -20.29 -12.61
C SER A 55 7.26 -19.19 -13.35
N GLY A 56 7.57 -17.97 -12.94
CA GLY A 56 6.93 -16.77 -13.45
C GLY A 56 7.84 -15.61 -13.14
N THR A 57 8.78 -15.35 -14.05
CA THR A 57 9.66 -14.18 -13.98
C THR A 57 8.75 -12.97 -13.87
N THR A 58 8.65 -12.37 -12.68
CA THR A 58 7.72 -11.26 -12.50
C THR A 58 8.25 -10.11 -13.35
N PRO A 59 7.44 -9.55 -14.27
CA PRO A 59 7.94 -8.63 -15.28
C PRO A 59 8.61 -7.42 -14.62
N PRO A 60 9.77 -6.96 -15.11
CA PRO A 60 10.53 -5.87 -14.48
C PRO A 60 9.73 -4.57 -14.36
N VAL A 61 8.76 -4.36 -15.25
CA VAL A 61 7.82 -3.23 -15.22
C VAL A 61 6.89 -3.30 -14.00
N ALA A 62 6.46 -4.49 -13.58
CA ALA A 62 5.63 -4.66 -12.39
C ALA A 62 6.42 -4.39 -11.10
N TYR A 63 7.69 -4.79 -11.05
CA TYR A 63 8.59 -4.45 -9.94
C TYR A 63 8.84 -2.94 -9.83
N LEU A 64 9.07 -2.26 -10.96
CA LEU A 64 9.22 -0.81 -11.00
C LEU A 64 7.96 -0.11 -10.49
N GLY A 65 6.77 -0.53 -10.95
CA GLY A 65 5.50 0.02 -10.49
C GLY A 65 5.27 -0.20 -8.99
N ALA A 66 5.54 -1.41 -8.47
CA ALA A 66 5.46 -1.69 -7.05
C ALA A 66 6.45 -0.84 -6.23
N GLY A 67 7.70 -0.72 -6.70
CA GLY A 67 8.74 0.11 -6.07
C GLY A 67 8.35 1.58 -5.97
N VAL A 68 7.77 2.15 -7.04
CA VAL A 68 7.24 3.52 -7.02
C VAL A 68 6.12 3.67 -5.99
N CYS A 69 5.21 2.70 -5.91
CA CYS A 69 4.11 2.72 -4.94
C CYS A 69 4.62 2.74 -3.49
N PHE A 70 5.60 1.88 -3.16
CA PHE A 70 6.23 1.86 -1.85
C PHE A 70 7.01 3.15 -1.57
N ALA A 71 7.74 3.68 -2.55
CA ALA A 71 8.47 4.94 -2.40
C ALA A 71 7.53 6.11 -2.08
N LEU A 72 6.37 6.18 -2.73
CA LEU A 72 5.34 7.19 -2.43
C LEU A 72 4.79 7.05 -1.00
N CYS A 73 4.53 5.84 -0.52
CA CYS A 73 4.12 5.60 0.86
C CYS A 73 5.19 6.06 1.86
N VAL A 74 6.45 5.71 1.63
CA VAL A 74 7.56 6.14 2.49
C VAL A 74 7.69 7.66 2.50
N ALA A 75 7.61 8.30 1.32
CA ALA A 75 7.66 9.75 1.21
C ALA A 75 6.52 10.44 1.98
N ALA A 76 5.29 9.91 1.89
CA ALA A 76 4.15 10.44 2.63
C ALA A 76 4.35 10.34 4.15
N VAL A 77 4.87 9.21 4.64
CA VAL A 77 5.18 9.01 6.06
C VAL A 77 6.28 9.95 6.53
N LEU A 78 7.38 10.06 5.77
CA LEU A 78 8.49 10.97 6.10
C LEU A 78 8.04 12.43 6.12
N TYR A 79 7.17 12.83 5.19
CA TYR A 79 6.60 14.17 5.16
C TYR A 79 5.72 14.44 6.40
N GLY A 80 4.88 13.49 6.80
CA GLY A 80 4.10 13.59 8.03
C GLY A 80 4.97 13.74 9.29
N ILE A 81 6.06 12.98 9.37
CA ILE A 81 7.03 13.09 10.46
C ILE A 81 7.70 14.47 10.47
N TRP A 82 8.14 14.97 9.30
CA TRP A 82 8.77 16.28 9.15
C TRP A 82 7.86 17.43 9.62
N MET A 83 6.57 17.36 9.31
CA MET A 83 5.59 18.37 9.74
C MET A 83 5.26 18.28 11.24
N THR A 84 5.27 17.07 11.82
CA THR A 84 4.95 16.87 13.25
C THR A 84 6.09 17.33 14.17
N ILE A 85 7.34 17.23 13.69
CA ILE A 85 8.54 17.55 14.49
C ILE A 85 9.01 18.98 14.16
N PRO A 86 8.81 19.96 15.06
CA PRO A 86 9.19 21.36 14.83
C PRO A 86 10.70 21.64 14.89
N GLN A 87 11.53 20.59 15.01
CA GLN A 87 13.00 20.72 14.95
C GLN A 87 13.55 20.41 13.55
N PHE A 88 12.72 19.90 12.64
CA PHE A 88 13.12 19.59 11.27
C PHE A 88 12.73 20.66 10.25
N HIS A 89 12.00 21.69 10.68
CA HIS A 89 11.58 22.83 9.87
C HIS A 89 11.78 24.17 10.59
#